data_AF-A0AA95HM18-F1
#
_entry.id   AF-A0AA95HM18-F1
#
_cell.length_a   1.000
_cell.length_b   1.000
_cell.length_c   1.000
_cell.angle_alpha   90.00
_cell.angle_beta   90.00
_cell.angle_gamma   90.00
#
_symmetry.space_group_name_H-M   'P 1'
#
loop_
_entity.id
_entity.type
_entity.pdbx_description
1 polymer ?
#
loop_
_entity_poly.entity_id
_entity_poly.type
_entity_poly.pdbx_seq_one_letter_code
_entity_poly.pdbx_strand_id
1 'polypeptide(L)' 'MRRTDIPVGETPLDVDCKFGGIELYVPADWTIKCLCSTFMGGYEDKRWEREENPQKVLVIRGTLSWSGLVVKN' A
#
# COMPACT_ATOMS: atom_id res chain seq x y z
N MET A 1 4.14 3.50 -20.99
CA MET A 1 3.69 3.17 -19.63
C MET A 1 4.56 2.02 -19.16
N ARG A 2 5.53 2.27 -18.26
CA ARG A 2 6.47 1.23 -17.83
C ARG A 2 5.77 0.42 -16.73
N ARG A 3 5.37 -0.80 -17.06
CA ARG A 3 4.84 -1.77 -16.09
C ARG A 3 6.06 -2.24 -15.29
N THR A 4 6.20 -1.74 -14.07
CA THR A 4 7.30 -2.18 -13.18
C THR A 4 6.77 -3.36 -12.40
N ASP A 5 7.15 -4.56 -12.82
CA ASP A 5 6.84 -5.79 -12.08
C ASP A 5 7.68 -5.84 -10.81
N ILE A 6 7.02 -6.03 -9.68
CA ILE A 6 7.70 -6.31 -8.42
C ILE A 6 8.30 -7.71 -8.48
N PRO A 7 9.56 -7.89 -8.01
CA PRO A 7 10.15 -9.22 -7.91
C PRO A 7 9.29 -10.14 -7.05
N VAL A 8 9.27 -11.42 -7.41
CA VAL A 8 8.55 -12.46 -6.66
C VAL A 8 9.05 -12.47 -5.21
N GLY A 9 8.15 -12.19 -4.26
CA GLY A 9 8.46 -12.10 -2.84
C GLY A 9 7.75 -10.96 -2.10
N GLU A 10 8.22 -10.70 -0.87
CA GLU A 10 7.78 -9.58 -0.05
C GLU A 10 8.63 -8.34 -0.34
N THR A 11 7.98 -7.28 -0.84
CA THR A 11 8.62 -5.97 -1.05
C THR A 11 8.17 -5.03 0.07
N PRO A 12 9.06 -4.66 1.00
CA PRO A 12 8.74 -3.64 1.99
C PRO A 12 8.74 -2.25 1.35
N LEU A 13 7.71 -1.46 1.66
CA LEU A 13 7.59 -0.06 1.30
C LEU A 13 7.49 0.77 2.59
N ASP A 14 8.54 1.51 2.91
CA ASP A 14 8.55 2.39 4.07
C ASP A 14 7.97 3.77 3.70
N VAL A 15 6.94 4.19 4.44
CA VAL A 15 6.24 5.46 4.28
C VAL A 15 6.16 6.21 5.62
N ASP A 16 6.76 7.40 5.67
CA ASP A 16 6.59 8.37 6.76
C ASP A 16 5.85 9.58 6.20
N CYS A 17 4.64 9.81 6.68
CA CYS A 17 3.85 10.97 6.28
C CYS A 17 3.24 11.62 7.52
N LYS A 18 3.39 12.95 7.59
CA LYS A 18 2.88 13.78 8.67
C LYS A 18 2.11 14.93 8.05
N PHE A 19 0.86 15.14 8.45
CA PHE A 19 0.00 16.23 7.94
C PHE A 19 -0.22 16.17 6.41
N GLY A 20 -0.87 15.11 5.92
CA GLY A 20 -1.04 14.92 4.47
C GLY A 20 -1.87 13.69 4.08
N GLY A 21 -1.69 13.20 2.85
CA GLY A 21 -2.34 11.98 2.38
C GLY A 21 -1.45 11.26 1.38
N ILE A 22 -1.42 9.93 1.45
CA ILE A 22 -0.72 9.06 0.50
C ILE A 22 -1.77 8.32 -0.32
N GLU A 23 -1.61 8.37 -1.65
CA GLU A 23 -2.40 7.58 -2.59
C GLU A 23 -1.48 6.64 -3.35
N LEU A 24 -1.71 5.34 -3.22
CA LEU A 24 -0.93 4.28 -3.83
C LEU A 24 -1.74 3.60 -4.93
N TYR A 25 -1.23 3.71 -6.16
CA TYR A 25 -1.74 2.99 -7.32
C TYR A 25 -0.97 1.70 -7.48
N VAL A 26 -1.65 0.59 -7.28
CA VAL A 26 -1.04 -0.73 -7.26
C VAL A 26 -1.99 -1.71 -7.93
N PRO A 27 -1.50 -2.53 -8.89
CA PRO A 27 -2.33 -3.47 -9.63
C PRO A 27 -3.02 -4.50 -8.71
N ALA A 28 -4.20 -4.95 -9.13
CA ALA A 28 -5.02 -5.93 -8.42
C ALA A 28 -4.30 -7.26 -8.13
N ASP A 29 -3.31 -7.64 -8.95
CA ASP A 29 -2.49 -8.86 -8.83
C ASP A 29 -1.55 -8.85 -7.61
N TRP A 30 -1.40 -7.73 -6.88
CA TRP A 30 -0.47 -7.63 -5.73
C TRP A 30 -1.20 -7.69 -4.40
N THR A 31 -0.75 -8.59 -3.52
CA THR A 31 -1.21 -8.70 -2.14
C THR A 31 -0.63 -7.55 -1.31
N ILE A 32 -1.47 -6.71 -0.69
CA ILE A 32 -0.99 -5.63 0.20
C ILE A 32 -1.14 -6.02 1.66
N LYS A 33 -0.06 -5.87 2.43
CA LYS A 33 -0.06 -5.92 3.89
C LYS A 33 0.25 -4.52 4.43
N CYS A 34 -0.72 -3.88 5.07
CA CYS A 34 -0.51 -2.62 5.77
C CYS A 34 -0.05 -2.87 7.21
N LEU A 35 1.22 -2.58 7.49
CA LEU A 35 1.88 -2.57 8.80
C LEU A 35 2.26 -1.13 9.18
N CYS A 36 1.36 -0.18 8.96
CA CYS A 36 1.57 1.23 9.27
C CYS A 36 1.04 1.57 10.66
N SER A 37 1.78 2.35 11.44
CA SER A 37 1.29 2.94 12.68
C SER A 37 0.56 4.25 12.34
N THR A 38 -0.77 4.25 12.40
CA THR A 38 -1.59 5.43 12.14
C THR A 38 -1.91 6.16 13.44
N PHE A 39 -1.61 7.44 13.49
CA PHE A 39 -1.93 8.35 14.58
C PHE A 39 -2.87 9.43 14.05
N MET A 40 -4.17 9.32 14.38
CA MET A 40 -5.25 10.18 13.85
C MET A 40 -5.29 10.21 12.30
N GLY A 41 -5.53 9.06 11.68
CA GLY A 41 -5.58 8.90 10.22
C GLY A 41 -6.39 7.66 9.83
N GLY A 42 -6.63 7.48 8.53
CA GLY A 42 -7.43 6.36 8.00
C GLY A 42 -6.72 5.61 6.88
N TYR A 43 -6.99 4.31 6.77
CA TYR A 43 -6.58 3.47 5.64
C TYR A 43 -7.82 3.08 4.84
N GLU A 44 -7.83 3.34 3.53
CA GLU A 44 -8.95 3.05 2.63
C GLU A 44 -8.47 2.24 1.42
N ASP A 45 -8.89 0.98 1.33
CA ASP A 45 -8.58 0.07 0.22
C ASP A 45 -9.76 0.07 -0.78
N LYS A 46 -9.64 0.81 -1.89
CA LYS A 46 -10.67 0.90 -2.95
C LYS A 46 -10.43 -0.06 -4.10
N ARG A 47 -9.85 -1.23 -3.84
CA ARG A 47 -9.60 -2.21 -4.89
C ARG A 47 -10.85 -3.02 -5.20
N TRP A 48 -11.24 -3.00 -6.47
CA TRP A 48 -12.44 -3.67 -6.98
C TRP A 48 -12.27 -5.19 -7.11
N GLU A 49 -11.04 -5.66 -7.33
CA GLU A 49 -10.69 -7.07 -7.45
C GLU A 49 -9.50 -7.37 -6.53
N ARG A 50 -9.71 -8.26 -5.54
CA ARG A 50 -8.65 -8.80 -4.69
C ARG A 50 -8.23 -10.15 -5.26
N GLU A 51 -7.30 -10.14 -6.20
CA GLU A 51 -6.55 -11.36 -6.51
C GLU A 51 -5.38 -11.45 -5.53
N GLU A 52 -5.56 -12.26 -4.48
CA GLU A 52 -4.50 -12.53 -3.52
C GLU A 52 -3.45 -13.44 -4.19
N ASN A 53 -2.45 -12.82 -4.82
CA ASN A 53 -1.32 -13.54 -5.35
C ASN A 53 -0.23 -13.69 -4.27
N PRO A 54 0.02 -14.91 -3.73
CA PRO A 54 1.01 -15.12 -2.69
C PRO A 54 2.45 -14.88 -3.17
N GLN A 55 2.66 -14.77 -4.48
CA GLN A 55 3.97 -14.53 -5.08
C GLN A 55 4.37 -13.05 -5.11
N LYS A 56 3.43 -12.11 -4.98
CA LYS A 56 3.70 -10.67 -5.06
C LYS A 56 3.07 -9.97 -3.88
N VAL A 57 3.85 -9.75 -2.82
CA VAL A 57 3.37 -9.16 -1.58
C VAL A 57 4.05 -7.80 -1.37
N LEU A 58 3.26 -6.73 -1.33
CA LEU A 58 3.72 -5.40 -0.95
C LEU A 58 3.42 -5.16 0.53
N VAL A 59 4.46 -4.97 1.34
CA VAL A 59 4.33 -4.74 2.77
C VAL A 59 4.56 -3.26 3.05
N ILE A 60 3.48 -2.51 3.26
CA ILE A 60 3.56 -1.08 3.54
C ILE A 60 3.84 -0.91 5.04
N ARG A 61 4.97 -0.31 5.38
CA ARG A 61 5.44 -0.09 6.75
C ARG A 61 5.68 1.40 6.98
N GLY A 62 5.59 1.84 8.22
CA GLY A 62 5.96 3.21 8.59
C GLY A 62 4.89 3.90 9.43
N THR A 63 5.00 5.23 9.54
CA THR A 63 4.19 6.02 10.48
C THR A 63 3.40 7.09 9.74
N LEU A 64 2.10 7.13 10.03
CA LEU A 64 1.14 8.03 9.41
C LEU A 64 0.53 8.90 10.50
N SER A 65 0.95 10.16 10.61
CA SER A 65 0.43 11.09 11.63
C SER A 65 -0.44 12.16 10.98
N TRP A 66 -1.73 12.22 11.33
CA TRP A 66 -2.69 13.14 10.69
C TRP A 66 -2.71 12.96 9.17
N SER A 67 -2.76 11.71 8.72
CA SER A 67 -2.71 11.39 7.31
C SER A 67 -3.57 10.20 6.89
N GLY A 68 -4.13 10.27 5.68
CA GLY A 68 -4.88 9.17 5.06
C GLY A 68 -4.00 8.34 4.10
N LEU A 69 -4.20 7.02 4.07
CA LEU A 69 -3.58 6.11 3.11
C LEU A 69 -4.67 5.49 2.24
N VAL A 70 -4.69 5.81 0.95
CA VAL A 70 -5.68 5.29 0.00
C VAL A 70 -4.97 4.39 -1.00
N VAL A 71 -5.45 3.15 -1.13
CA VAL A 71 -4.95 2.20 -2.12
C VAL A 71 -5.98 2.07 -3.25
N LYS A 72 -5.53 2.29 -4.47
CA LYS A 72 -6.33 2.17 -5.71
C LYS A 72 -5.65 1.24 -6.71
N ASN A 73 -6.45 0.73 -7.64
CA ASN A 73 -6.00 0.03 -8.85
C ASN A 73 -5.93 1.05 -10.00
#